data_AF-F2AZ14-F1
#
_entry.id   AF-F2AZ14-F1
#
_cell.length_a   1.000
_cell.length_b   1.000
_cell.length_c   1.000
_cell.angle_alpha   90.00
_cell.angle_beta   90.00
_cell.angle_gamma   90.00
#
_symmetry.space_group_name_H-M   'P 1'
#
loop_
_entity.id
_entity.type
_entity.pdbx_description
1 polymer ?
#
loop_
_entity_poly.entity_id
_entity_poly.type
_entity_poly.pdbx_seq_one_letter_code
_entity_poly.pdbx_strand_id
1 'polypeptide(L)'
;MPNPNSGTDAVTLQDGRQVLIYNHSEGLVKRKDAPDLKPRRILNLAISSDGKTWKPVLTLEHETGPHPKDPERRRHFGEYSYPAIIQTSDGMLNMVYTYNREGVKHAVVDPSKL
;
A
#
# COMPACT_ATOMS: atom_id res chain seq x y z
N MET A 1 -11.88 -6.15 -0.42
CA MET A 1 -10.86 -5.09 -0.21
C MET A 1 -10.90 -4.14 -1.37
N PRO A 2 -10.82 -2.80 -1.17
CA PRO A 2 -10.76 -1.86 -2.30
C PRO A 2 -9.44 -2.03 -3.04
N ASN A 3 -9.44 -1.87 -4.36
CA ASN A 3 -8.25 -1.89 -5.20
C ASN A 3 -8.47 -1.05 -6.46
N PRO A 4 -7.56 -0.14 -6.81
CA PRO A 4 -7.76 0.75 -7.95
C PRO A 4 -7.11 0.24 -9.25
N ASN A 5 -7.25 -1.05 -9.54
CA ASN A 5 -6.52 -1.74 -10.60
C ASN A 5 -4.99 -1.56 -10.43
N SER A 6 -4.50 -1.85 -9.24
CA SER A 6 -3.07 -1.88 -8.89
C SER A 6 -2.69 -3.29 -8.44
N GLY A 7 -1.42 -3.65 -8.57
CA GLY A 7 -0.92 -4.91 -8.03
C GLY A 7 -1.17 -5.02 -6.53
N THR A 8 -1.35 -6.25 -6.08
CA THR A 8 -1.40 -6.64 -4.66
C THR A 8 -0.56 -7.88 -4.48
N ASP A 9 -0.03 -8.08 -3.28
CA ASP A 9 0.70 -9.30 -2.96
C ASP A 9 0.37 -9.75 -1.53
N ALA A 10 0.44 -11.05 -1.27
CA ALA A 10 0.05 -11.62 0.01
C ALA A 10 0.92 -12.82 0.40
N VAL A 11 1.10 -12.99 1.70
CA VAL A 11 1.86 -14.10 2.28
C VAL A 11 1.13 -14.68 3.49
N THR A 12 1.20 -16.01 3.64
CA THR A 12 0.82 -16.68 4.88
C THR A 12 2.00 -16.62 5.84
N LEU A 13 1.80 -16.01 7.01
CA LEU A 13 2.78 -15.93 8.07
C LEU A 13 3.06 -17.31 8.67
N GLN A 14 4.22 -17.46 9.30
CA GLN A 14 4.63 -18.66 10.05
C GLN A 14 3.61 -19.06 11.14
N ASP A 15 2.85 -18.11 11.69
CA ASP A 15 1.81 -18.35 12.69
C ASP A 15 0.42 -18.67 12.09
N GLY A 16 0.33 -18.79 10.77
CA GLY A 16 -0.89 -19.15 10.04
C GLY A 16 -1.81 -17.97 9.67
N ARG A 17 -1.58 -16.77 10.20
CA ARG A 17 -2.30 -15.56 9.74
C ARG A 17 -1.86 -15.22 8.31
N GLN A 18 -2.74 -14.57 7.54
CA GLN A 18 -2.43 -14.09 6.20
C GLN A 18 -2.29 -12.58 6.20
N VAL A 19 -1.33 -12.05 5.45
CA VAL A 19 -1.09 -10.62 5.31
C VAL A 19 -1.12 -10.23 3.84
N LEU A 20 -1.80 -9.12 3.53
CA LEU A 20 -2.00 -8.58 2.19
C LEU A 20 -1.49 -7.14 2.15
N ILE A 21 -0.59 -6.85 1.23
CA ILE A 21 -0.20 -5.47 0.89
C ILE A 21 -0.99 -5.02 -0.34
N TYR A 22 -1.70 -3.89 -0.23
CA TYR A 22 -2.64 -3.42 -1.24
C TYR A 22 -2.86 -1.91 -1.19
N ASN A 23 -3.31 -1.33 -2.30
CA ASN A 23 -3.75 0.07 -2.32
C ASN A 23 -5.18 0.20 -1.80
N HIS A 24 -5.37 0.94 -0.70
CA HIS A 24 -6.69 1.10 -0.06
C HIS A 24 -7.51 2.23 -0.70
N SER A 25 -7.96 2.00 -1.94
CA SER A 25 -8.78 2.96 -2.69
C SER A 25 -9.61 2.25 -3.77
N GLU A 26 -10.78 2.77 -4.10
CA GLU A 26 -11.63 2.23 -5.17
C GLU A 26 -11.37 2.85 -6.55
N GLY A 27 -10.47 3.84 -6.65
CA GLY A 27 -10.20 4.54 -7.91
C GLY A 27 -9.92 6.02 -7.72
N LEU A 28 -10.10 6.79 -8.80
CA LEU A 28 -10.04 8.25 -8.76
C LEU A 28 -11.23 8.79 -7.96
N VAL A 29 -10.96 9.51 -6.87
CA VAL A 29 -12.02 10.21 -6.12
C VAL A 29 -12.09 11.65 -6.62
N LYS A 30 -13.17 11.98 -7.32
CA LYS A 30 -13.45 13.36 -7.74
C LYS A 30 -13.91 14.19 -6.56
N ARG A 31 -13.31 15.36 -6.36
CA ARG A 31 -13.67 16.29 -5.28
C ARG A 31 -14.13 17.62 -5.85
N LYS A 32 -15.17 18.19 -5.26
CA LYS A 32 -15.78 19.44 -5.73
C LYS A 32 -14.87 20.65 -5.48
N ASP A 33 -14.23 20.68 -4.30
CA ASP A 33 -13.47 21.83 -3.81
C ASP A 33 -11.98 21.51 -3.57
N ALA A 34 -11.48 20.43 -4.18
CA ALA A 34 -10.10 20.00 -4.05
C ALA A 34 -9.65 19.19 -5.28
N PRO A 35 -8.34 19.06 -5.54
CA PRO A 35 -7.84 18.19 -6.60
C PRO A 35 -8.33 16.74 -6.45
N ASP A 36 -8.60 16.08 -7.56
CA ASP A 36 -8.95 14.65 -7.57
C ASP A 36 -7.89 13.84 -6.81
N LEU A 37 -8.33 12.92 -5.95
CA LEU A 37 -7.41 12.00 -5.31
C LEU A 37 -7.15 10.87 -6.28
N LYS A 38 -5.91 10.83 -6.79
CA LYS A 38 -5.43 9.67 -7.52
C LYS A 38 -5.54 8.42 -6.66
N PRO A 39 -5.83 7.26 -7.28
CA PRO A 39 -6.11 6.05 -6.53
C PRO A 39 -4.95 5.56 -5.65
N ARG A 40 -3.71 5.65 -6.12
CA ARG A 40 -2.58 4.91 -5.54
C ARG A 40 -1.84 5.64 -4.41
N ARG A 41 -2.53 6.53 -3.71
CA ARG A 41 -1.99 7.40 -2.64
C ARG A 41 -1.94 6.77 -1.27
N ILE A 42 -2.64 5.66 -1.09
CA ILE A 42 -2.71 4.91 0.15
C ILE A 42 -2.21 3.51 -0.13
N LEU A 43 -1.21 3.06 0.62
CA LEU A 43 -0.69 1.69 0.59
C LEU A 43 -0.80 1.12 1.99
N ASN A 44 -1.58 0.05 2.13
CA ASN A 44 -1.90 -0.57 3.42
C ASN A 44 -1.43 -2.01 3.47
N LEU A 45 -1.23 -2.47 4.70
CA LEU A 45 -1.25 -3.88 5.08
C LEU A 45 -2.59 -4.21 5.72
N ALA A 46 -3.16 -5.33 5.31
CA ALA A 46 -4.29 -5.94 5.98
C ALA A 46 -3.93 -7.36 6.44
N ILE A 47 -4.55 -7.79 7.53
CA ILE A 47 -4.40 -9.12 8.09
C ILE A 47 -5.72 -9.90 8.02
N SER A 48 -5.62 -11.22 7.91
CA SER A 48 -6.75 -12.14 7.94
C SER A 48 -6.38 -13.44 8.67
N SER A 49 -7.32 -14.01 9.41
CA SER A 49 -7.20 -15.35 9.99
C SER A 49 -7.83 -16.44 9.11
N ASP A 50 -8.60 -16.07 8.09
CA ASP A 50 -9.41 -17.00 7.29
C ASP A 50 -9.24 -16.81 5.77
N GLY A 51 -8.46 -15.81 5.34
CA GLY A 51 -8.26 -15.41 3.95
C GLY A 51 -9.49 -14.77 3.29
N LYS A 52 -10.59 -14.57 4.02
CA LYS A 52 -11.87 -14.04 3.51
C LYS A 52 -12.18 -12.68 4.10
N THR A 53 -11.98 -12.55 5.40
CA THR A 53 -12.22 -11.33 6.17
C THR A 53 -10.89 -10.65 6.44
N TRP A 54 -10.74 -9.44 5.91
CA TRP A 54 -9.47 -8.71 5.95
C TRP A 54 -9.62 -7.42 6.74
N LYS A 55 -8.69 -7.17 7.66
CA LYS A 55 -8.67 -5.96 8.49
C LYS A 55 -7.41 -5.15 8.19
N PRO A 56 -7.51 -3.86 7.79
CA PRO A 56 -6.36 -2.99 7.68
C PRO A 56 -5.69 -2.85 9.06
N VAL A 57 -4.38 -3.05 9.13
CA VAL A 57 -3.60 -3.01 10.40
C VAL A 57 -2.47 -1.99 10.37
N LEU A 58 -1.96 -1.65 9.19
CA LEU A 58 -0.90 -0.66 9.04
C LEU A 58 -1.08 0.10 7.73
N THR A 59 -0.88 1.42 7.80
CA THR A 59 -0.75 2.29 6.61
C THR A 59 0.73 2.54 6.39
N LEU A 60 1.28 2.02 5.29
CA LEU A 60 2.68 2.20 4.91
C LEU A 60 2.90 3.58 4.31
N GLU A 61 1.95 4.04 3.49
CA GLU A 61 1.99 5.32 2.82
C GLU A 61 0.61 5.96 2.81
N HIS A 62 0.56 7.26 3.03
CA HIS A 62 -0.66 8.07 2.96
C HIS A 62 -0.33 9.48 2.45
N GLU A 63 -0.36 9.65 1.14
CA GLU A 63 -0.10 10.96 0.53
C GLU A 63 -1.35 11.86 0.58
N THR A 64 -1.31 12.84 1.48
CA THR A 64 -2.40 13.79 1.75
C THR A 64 -2.10 15.21 1.27
N GLY A 65 -0.87 15.47 0.85
CA GLY A 65 -0.40 16.78 0.45
C GLY A 65 -1.10 17.31 -0.82
N PRO A 66 -1.04 18.64 -1.03
CA PRO A 66 -1.58 19.26 -2.22
C PRO A 66 -0.85 18.75 -3.47
N HIS A 67 -1.58 18.55 -4.56
CA HIS A 67 -0.96 18.18 -5.83
C HIS A 67 0.05 19.25 -6.28
N PRO A 68 1.30 18.87 -6.60
CA PRO A 68 2.27 19.79 -7.17
C PRO A 68 1.74 20.46 -8.45
N LYS A 69 2.00 21.76 -8.61
CA LYS A 69 1.70 22.49 -9.84
C LYS A 69 2.71 22.17 -10.96
N ASP A 70 3.93 21.85 -10.57
CA ASP A 70 4.99 21.44 -11.48
C ASP A 70 4.61 20.13 -12.21
N PRO A 71 4.58 20.10 -13.56
CA PRO A 71 4.15 18.92 -14.31
C PRO A 71 4.97 17.66 -14.05
N GLU A 72 6.28 17.80 -13.85
CA GLU A 72 7.19 16.68 -13.60
C GLU A 72 6.88 16.04 -12.25
N ARG A 73 6.81 16.81 -11.17
CA ARG A 73 6.43 16.29 -9.85
C ARG A 73 5.00 15.77 -9.81
N ARG A 74 4.08 16.42 -10.54
CA ARG A 74 2.64 16.07 -10.54
C ARG A 74 2.36 14.65 -11.03
N ARG A 75 3.13 14.14 -12.01
CA ARG A 75 2.90 12.78 -12.53
C ARG A 75 3.33 11.69 -11.54
N HIS A 76 4.31 11.99 -10.70
CA HIS A 76 4.96 11.09 -9.75
C HIS A 76 4.31 11.08 -8.35
N PHE A 77 3.77 12.22 -7.94
CA PHE A 77 3.29 12.46 -6.58
C PHE A 77 2.19 11.50 -6.11
N GLY A 78 2.50 10.74 -5.05
CA GLY A 78 1.57 9.81 -4.39
C GLY A 78 1.28 8.56 -5.22
N GLU A 79 2.24 8.12 -6.04
CA GLU A 79 2.15 6.89 -6.82
C GLU A 79 2.89 5.75 -6.10
N TYR A 80 2.17 5.07 -5.20
CA TYR A 80 2.66 3.87 -4.50
C TYR A 80 2.06 2.63 -5.13
N SER A 81 2.87 1.78 -5.79
CA SER A 81 2.36 0.72 -6.66
C SER A 81 3.23 -0.53 -6.67
N TYR A 82 2.69 -1.61 -7.23
CA TYR A 82 3.40 -2.87 -7.49
C TYR A 82 4.13 -3.40 -6.25
N PRO A 83 3.38 -3.63 -5.14
CA PRO A 83 4.01 -4.15 -3.95
C PRO A 83 4.43 -5.61 -4.15
N ALA A 84 5.48 -6.01 -3.44
CA ALA A 84 5.83 -7.40 -3.17
C ALA A 84 6.11 -7.56 -1.68
N ILE A 85 5.76 -8.72 -1.11
CA ILE A 85 5.91 -9.02 0.31
C ILE A 85 6.44 -10.44 0.53
N ILE A 86 7.38 -10.59 1.45
CA ILE A 86 7.83 -11.88 1.97
C ILE A 86 7.95 -11.81 3.48
N GLN A 87 7.83 -12.96 4.15
CA GLN A 87 8.32 -13.11 5.53
C GLN A 87 9.69 -13.77 5.49
N THR A 88 10.70 -13.13 6.08
CA THR A 88 12.07 -13.64 6.16
C THR A 88 12.22 -14.65 7.31
N SER A 89 13.34 -15.38 7.34
CA SER A 89 13.60 -16.43 8.33
C SER A 89 13.74 -15.93 9.77
N ASP A 90 14.02 -14.64 9.95
CA ASP A 90 14.00 -13.95 11.25
C ASP A 90 12.58 -13.56 11.71
N GLY A 91 11.56 -13.92 10.93
CA GLY A 91 10.15 -13.67 11.23
C GLY A 91 9.65 -12.29 10.79
N MET A 92 10.51 -11.42 10.25
CA MET A 92 10.12 -10.07 9.85
C MET A 92 9.42 -10.05 8.48
N LEU A 93 8.47 -9.14 8.29
CA LEU A 93 7.88 -8.88 6.98
C LEU A 93 8.74 -7.88 6.21
N ASN A 94 9.26 -8.30 5.07
CA ASN A 94 10.01 -7.46 4.15
C ASN A 94 9.13 -7.15 2.94
N MET A 95 8.97 -5.85 2.66
CA MET A 95 8.12 -5.38 1.57
C MET A 95 8.88 -4.40 0.70
N VAL A 96 8.64 -4.47 -0.60
CA VAL A 96 9.10 -3.48 -1.57
C VAL A 96 7.94 -2.96 -2.39
N TYR A 97 8.02 -1.71 -2.82
CA TYR A 97 7.02 -1.09 -3.70
C TYR A 97 7.61 0.11 -4.44
N THR A 98 6.99 0.45 -5.57
CA THR A 98 7.29 1.68 -6.29
C THR A 98 6.94 2.88 -5.39
N TYR A 99 7.87 3.81 -5.24
CA TYR A 99 7.70 5.05 -4.47
C TYR A 99 7.75 6.25 -5.42
N ASN A 100 6.61 6.93 -5.60
CA ASN A 100 6.42 8.06 -6.52
C ASN A 100 6.84 7.79 -7.98
N ARG A 101 7.07 6.54 -8.38
CA ARG A 101 7.74 6.19 -9.65
C ARG A 101 9.10 6.89 -9.84
N GLU A 102 9.75 7.23 -8.74
CA GLU A 102 11.10 7.79 -8.69
C GLU A 102 12.10 6.76 -8.15
N GLY A 103 11.60 5.75 -7.44
CA GLY A 103 12.41 4.62 -6.98
C GLY A 103 11.57 3.48 -6.41
N VAL A 104 12.25 2.56 -5.74
CA VAL A 104 11.66 1.47 -4.99
C VAL A 104 11.97 1.69 -3.51
N LYS A 105 10.95 1.67 -2.66
CA LYS A 105 11.11 1.73 -1.21
C LYS A 105 11.07 0.33 -0.64
N HIS A 106 11.94 0.07 0.34
CA HIS A 106 11.93 -1.14 1.16
C HIS A 106 11.43 -0.78 2.56
N ALA A 107 10.50 -1.58 3.08
CA ALA A 107 9.94 -1.43 4.41
C ALA A 107 9.98 -2.77 5.15
N VAL A 108 10.26 -2.71 6.45
CA VAL A 108 10.32 -3.87 7.33
C VAL A 108 9.32 -3.69 8.46
N VAL A 109 8.53 -4.72 8.74
CA VAL A 109 7.50 -4.71 9.79
C VAL A 109 7.64 -5.96 10.66
N ASP A 110 7.51 -5.77 11.96
CA ASP A 110 7.41 -6.86 12.94
C ASP A 110 5.97 -7.36 12.99
N PRO A 111 5.65 -8.57 12.45
CA PRO A 111 4.29 -9.07 12.41
C PRO A 111 3.71 -9.41 13.78
N SER A 112 4.53 -9.48 14.85
CA SER A 112 4.03 -9.70 16.21
C SER A 112 3.32 -8.47 16.79
N LYS A 113 3.51 -7.30 16.17
CA LYS A 113 2.90 -6.01 16.56
C LYS A 113 1.69 -5.62 15.71
N LEU A 114 1.25 -6.52 14.81
CA LEU A 114 0.10 -6.34 13.90
C LEU A 114 -1.18 -6.94 14.47
#